data_AF-A0AAN0M0T6-F1
#
_entry.id   AF-A0AAN0M0T6-F1
#
_cell.length_a   1.000
_cell.length_b   1.000
_cell.length_c   1.000
_cell.angle_alpha   90.00
_cell.angle_beta   90.00
_cell.angle_gamma   90.00
#
_symmetry.space_group_name_H-M   'P 1'
#
loop_
_entity.id
_entity.type
_entity.pdbx_description
1 polymer ?
#
loop_
_entity_poly.entity_id
_entity_poly.type
_entity_poly.pdbx_seq_one_letter_code
_entity_poly.pdbx_strand_id
1 'polypeptide(L)'
;MMKPMIILTALAVAAPAAAQQSFAAPEGCEAVLTVQNKGCVMTNVWQCAADDAGDQWIALITQAGVFSVQKVDAEFQWVEAYKVTGNERLITPAEDAASLTTLFDTQIDTWDFTLETEDGTERNVGFDMLTGETTEIDGEILLNTEYQGRTIDGDGNVIDASSGRQFVSEEHRLFFFGESWPDENPAQVIDMSPVEFIYPGEPGFFADAPLYECNVIESGFRP
;
A
#
# COMPACT_ATOMS: atom_id res chain seq x y z
N MET A 1 67.40 36.34 -7.70
CA MET A 1 67.12 34.89 -7.76
C MET A 1 65.75 34.64 -7.11
N MET A 2 64.94 33.84 -7.80
CA MET A 2 63.51 33.48 -7.66
C MET A 2 62.69 33.85 -6.40
N LYS A 3 61.52 34.46 -6.65
CA LYS A 3 60.31 34.45 -5.78
C LYS A 3 59.57 33.12 -5.97
N PRO A 4 59.06 32.47 -4.91
CA PRO A 4 58.08 31.40 -5.07
C PRO A 4 56.67 31.99 -5.05
N MET A 5 55.88 31.63 -6.07
CA MET A 5 54.46 31.92 -6.20
C MET A 5 53.72 30.69 -5.69
N ILE A 6 52.95 30.82 -4.60
CA ILE A 6 52.09 29.76 -4.06
C ILE A 6 50.76 29.84 -4.82
N ILE A 7 50.48 28.84 -5.64
CA ILE A 7 49.19 28.65 -6.31
C ILE A 7 48.31 27.82 -5.38
N LEU A 8 47.26 28.44 -4.85
CA LEU A 8 46.20 27.79 -4.07
C LEU A 8 45.19 27.19 -5.06
N THR A 9 45.22 25.88 -5.22
CA THR A 9 44.26 25.16 -6.07
C THR A 9 43.09 24.73 -5.18
N ALA A 10 41.94 25.38 -5.33
CA ALA A 10 40.70 24.97 -4.68
C ALA A 10 40.15 23.72 -5.38
N LEU A 11 40.21 22.57 -4.72
CA LEU A 11 39.45 21.39 -5.12
C LEU A 11 37.99 21.61 -4.71
N ALA A 12 37.15 21.97 -5.68
CA ALA A 12 35.70 21.79 -5.55
C ALA A 12 35.43 20.28 -5.67
N VAL A 13 35.24 19.62 -4.53
CA VAL A 13 34.73 18.25 -4.49
C VAL A 13 33.23 18.35 -4.75
N ALA A 14 32.82 18.17 -5.99
CA ALA A 14 31.44 17.81 -6.30
C ALA A 14 31.22 16.40 -5.75
N ALA A 15 30.66 16.29 -4.55
CA ALA A 15 30.15 15.03 -4.07
C ALA A 15 28.89 14.69 -4.90
N PRO A 16 28.80 13.51 -5.52
CA PRO A 16 27.51 13.04 -5.98
C PRO A 16 26.67 12.83 -4.73
N ALA A 17 25.64 13.65 -4.54
CA ALA A 17 24.53 13.30 -3.66
C ALA A 17 23.76 12.16 -4.34
N ALA A 18 24.35 10.96 -4.33
CA ALA A 18 23.55 9.76 -4.46
C ALA A 18 22.80 9.65 -3.14
N ALA A 19 21.58 10.17 -3.11
CA ALA A 19 20.59 9.70 -2.18
C ALA A 19 20.57 8.18 -2.36
N GLN A 20 21.03 7.46 -1.34
CA GLN A 20 21.04 6.02 -1.34
C GLN A 20 19.58 5.60 -1.21
N GLN A 21 18.89 5.53 -2.34
CA GLN A 21 17.55 4.95 -2.41
C GLN A 21 17.70 3.47 -2.07
N SER A 22 17.38 3.19 -0.81
CA SER A 22 16.97 1.90 -0.23
C SER A 22 16.29 0.93 -1.19
N PHE A 23 15.35 1.55 -1.88
CA PHE A 23 14.27 0.96 -2.63
C PHE A 23 14.12 1.79 -3.90
N ALA A 24 14.09 1.15 -5.07
CA ALA A 24 13.93 1.80 -6.36
C ALA A 24 12.93 1.02 -7.19
N ALA A 25 12.08 1.73 -7.94
CA ALA A 25 11.15 1.09 -8.84
C ALA A 25 11.95 0.24 -9.86
N PRO A 26 11.44 -0.92 -10.27
CA PRO A 26 12.13 -1.75 -11.25
C PRO A 26 12.40 -0.99 -12.56
N GLU A 27 13.39 -1.45 -13.34
CA GLU A 27 13.67 -0.86 -14.64
C GLU A 27 12.43 -0.94 -15.56
N GLY A 28 12.05 0.19 -16.16
CA GLY A 28 10.83 0.30 -16.98
C GLY A 28 9.57 0.65 -16.18
N CYS A 29 9.72 0.92 -14.88
CA CYS A 29 8.64 1.38 -14.02
C CYS A 29 8.88 2.81 -13.51
N GLU A 30 7.79 3.51 -13.26
CA GLU A 30 7.73 4.88 -12.74
C GLU A 30 7.07 4.86 -11.37
N ALA A 31 7.80 5.35 -10.36
CA ALA A 31 7.24 5.59 -9.03
C ALA A 31 6.22 6.72 -9.10
N VAL A 32 5.05 6.53 -8.47
CA VAL A 32 3.94 7.50 -8.55
C VAL A 32 3.55 8.09 -7.20
N LEU A 33 3.66 7.32 -6.11
CA LEU A 33 3.19 7.75 -4.80
C LEU A 33 3.94 7.03 -3.67
N THR A 34 4.24 7.75 -2.60
CA THR A 34 4.61 7.18 -1.30
C THR A 34 3.58 7.62 -0.27
N VAL A 35 3.08 6.67 0.53
CA VAL A 35 2.16 6.95 1.63
C VAL A 35 2.81 6.49 2.93
N GLN A 36 2.98 7.43 3.86
CA GLN A 36 3.34 7.10 5.23
C GLN A 36 2.05 6.81 6.02
N ASN A 37 2.00 5.66 6.70
CA ASN A 37 0.84 5.25 7.47
C ASN A 37 1.16 5.21 8.96
N LYS A 38 0.11 5.19 9.78
CA LYS A 38 0.21 4.76 11.19
C LYS A 38 0.67 3.30 11.29
N GLY A 39 1.03 2.87 12.50
CA GLY A 39 1.42 1.48 12.76
C GLY A 39 2.77 1.07 12.18
N CYS A 40 3.67 2.02 11.90
CA CYS A 40 4.99 1.75 11.31
C CYS A 40 4.95 1.01 9.97
N VAL A 41 4.01 1.41 9.12
CA VAL A 41 3.86 0.89 7.76
C VAL A 41 3.99 2.03 6.76
N MET A 42 4.67 1.78 5.65
CA MET A 42 4.77 2.69 4.53
C MET A 42 4.41 1.94 3.25
N THR A 43 3.74 2.65 2.35
CA THR A 43 3.33 2.14 1.04
C THR A 43 4.08 2.90 -0.05
N ASN A 44 4.73 2.18 -0.96
CA ASN A 44 5.24 2.76 -2.21
C ASN A 44 4.44 2.21 -3.38
N VAL A 45 4.05 3.08 -4.30
CA VAL A 45 3.29 2.74 -5.50
C VAL A 45 4.09 3.09 -6.74
N TRP A 46 4.07 2.20 -7.73
CA TRP A 46 4.65 2.44 -9.04
C TRP A 46 3.83 1.77 -10.14
N GLN A 47 4.04 2.22 -11.38
CA GLN A 47 3.41 1.66 -12.58
C GLN A 47 4.50 1.27 -13.57
N CYS A 48 4.30 0.22 -14.34
CA CYS A 48 5.29 -0.27 -15.30
C CYS A 48 4.77 -0.18 -16.72
N ALA A 49 5.62 0.28 -17.65
CA ALA A 49 5.22 0.44 -19.06
C ALA A 49 4.91 -0.88 -19.78
N ALA A 50 5.27 -2.02 -19.18
CA ALA A 50 5.00 -3.36 -19.70
C ALA A 50 3.69 -3.98 -19.20
N ASP A 51 3.05 -3.39 -18.19
CA ASP A 51 1.79 -3.85 -17.64
C ASP A 51 0.58 -3.26 -18.38
N ASP A 52 -0.62 -3.78 -18.11
CA ASP A 52 -1.85 -3.24 -18.69
C ASP A 52 -2.12 -1.83 -18.14
N ALA A 53 -2.83 -1.01 -18.92
CA ALA A 53 -3.07 0.37 -18.56
C ALA A 53 -3.90 0.47 -17.27
N GLY A 54 -3.35 1.15 -16.26
CA GLY A 54 -3.96 1.31 -14.95
C GLY A 54 -3.55 0.26 -13.92
N ASP A 55 -2.79 -0.77 -14.32
CA ASP A 55 -2.15 -1.67 -13.37
C ASP A 55 -1.14 -0.91 -12.51
N GLN A 56 -1.15 -1.22 -11.22
CA GLN A 56 -0.27 -0.60 -10.24
C GLN A 56 0.38 -1.67 -9.37
N TRP A 57 1.62 -1.40 -8.99
CA TRP A 57 2.34 -2.18 -8.00
C TRP A 57 2.44 -1.43 -6.70
N ILE A 58 2.30 -2.16 -5.60
CA ILE A 58 2.24 -1.65 -4.24
C ILE A 58 3.24 -2.44 -3.39
N ALA A 59 4.25 -1.77 -2.84
CA ALA A 59 5.10 -2.34 -1.81
C ALA A 59 4.66 -1.88 -0.43
N LEU A 60 4.49 -2.82 0.48
CA LEU A 60 4.28 -2.57 1.91
C LEU A 60 5.59 -2.79 2.66
N ILE A 61 5.99 -1.77 3.43
CA ILE A 61 7.32 -1.65 4.01
C ILE A 61 7.19 -1.37 5.51
N THR A 62 7.98 -2.10 6.30
CA THR A 62 8.16 -1.87 7.75
C THR A 62 9.61 -1.44 8.02
N GLN A 63 9.98 -1.22 9.29
CA GLN A 63 11.39 -1.08 9.67
C GLN A 63 12.27 -2.29 9.31
N ALA A 64 11.69 -3.48 9.15
CA ALA A 64 12.42 -4.67 8.73
C ALA A 64 12.64 -4.73 7.20
N GLY A 65 12.08 -3.77 6.46
CA GLY A 65 12.09 -3.72 5.00
C GLY A 65 10.74 -4.12 4.40
N VAL A 66 10.76 -4.41 3.10
CA VAL A 66 9.59 -4.84 2.32
C VAL A 66 9.10 -6.19 2.85
N PHE A 67 7.80 -6.29 3.17
CA PHE A 67 7.18 -7.55 3.58
C PHE A 67 6.12 -8.06 2.59
N SER A 68 5.66 -7.20 1.68
CA SER A 68 4.71 -7.55 0.62
C SER A 68 4.92 -6.65 -0.60
N VAL A 69 4.84 -7.24 -1.79
CA VAL A 69 4.74 -6.53 -3.08
C VAL A 69 3.55 -7.10 -3.82
N GLN A 70 2.61 -6.25 -4.22
CA GLN A 70 1.33 -6.65 -4.79
C GLN A 70 1.10 -5.92 -6.10
N LYS A 71 0.49 -6.60 -7.07
CA LYS A 71 -0.04 -6.00 -8.28
C LYS A 71 -1.56 -5.93 -8.17
N VAL A 72 -2.10 -4.76 -8.45
CA VAL A 72 -3.54 -4.53 -8.62
C VAL A 72 -3.82 -3.99 -10.02
N ASP A 73 -4.99 -4.28 -10.57
CA ASP A 73 -5.40 -3.70 -11.85
C ASP A 73 -6.06 -2.32 -11.70
N ALA A 74 -6.53 -1.76 -12.82
CA ALA A 74 -7.21 -0.47 -12.85
C ALA A 74 -8.51 -0.40 -12.02
N GLU A 75 -9.10 -1.55 -11.68
CA GLU A 75 -10.31 -1.67 -10.87
C GLU A 75 -10.00 -2.04 -9.41
N PHE A 76 -8.72 -2.12 -9.06
CA PHE A 76 -8.20 -2.57 -7.77
C PHE A 76 -8.44 -4.06 -7.48
N GLN A 77 -8.58 -4.89 -8.51
CA GLN A 77 -8.56 -6.34 -8.32
C GLN A 77 -7.16 -6.81 -7.89
N TRP A 78 -7.10 -7.80 -7.00
CA TRP A 78 -5.83 -8.35 -6.52
C TRP A 78 -5.28 -9.33 -7.54
N VAL A 79 -4.33 -8.92 -8.37
CA VAL A 79 -3.85 -9.71 -9.51
C VAL A 79 -2.81 -10.74 -9.09
N GLU A 80 -1.79 -10.30 -8.37
CA GLU A 80 -0.74 -11.17 -7.81
C GLU A 80 -0.04 -10.51 -6.62
N ALA A 81 0.49 -11.33 -5.72
CA ALA A 81 1.23 -10.86 -4.55
C ALA A 81 2.45 -11.74 -4.27
N TYR A 82 3.52 -11.09 -3.82
CA TYR A 82 4.77 -11.68 -3.34
C TYR A 82 5.00 -11.20 -1.91
N LYS A 83 4.72 -12.06 -0.94
CA LYS A 83 4.76 -11.72 0.48
C LYS A 83 5.50 -12.77 1.29
N VAL A 84 5.92 -12.39 2.49
CA VAL A 84 6.65 -13.28 3.41
C VAL A 84 5.86 -14.53 3.83
N THR A 85 4.54 -14.51 3.66
CA THR A 85 3.63 -15.63 3.96
C THR A 85 3.36 -16.55 2.76
N GLY A 86 3.90 -16.27 1.58
CA GLY A 86 3.70 -17.07 0.37
C GLY A 86 3.13 -16.26 -0.80
N ASN A 87 3.39 -16.70 -2.02
CA ASN A 87 2.91 -15.99 -3.21
C ASN A 87 1.43 -16.29 -3.48
N GLU A 88 0.75 -15.34 -4.11
CA GLU A 88 -0.66 -15.47 -4.49
C GLU A 88 -0.88 -14.97 -5.91
N ARG A 89 -1.86 -15.56 -6.59
CA ARG A 89 -2.27 -15.15 -7.93
C ARG A 89 -3.77 -15.28 -8.11
N LEU A 90 -4.39 -14.28 -8.76
CA LEU A 90 -5.80 -14.34 -9.13
C LEU A 90 -6.09 -15.48 -10.10
N ILE A 91 -7.08 -16.30 -9.78
CA ILE A 91 -7.70 -17.23 -10.72
C ILE A 91 -8.72 -16.44 -11.54
N THR A 92 -8.55 -16.45 -12.86
CA THR A 92 -9.40 -15.71 -13.80
C THR A 92 -10.22 -16.64 -14.69
N PRO A 93 -11.46 -16.26 -15.07
CA PRO A 93 -12.19 -15.09 -14.57
C PRO A 93 -12.63 -15.26 -13.10
N ALA A 94 -12.75 -14.15 -12.37
CA ALA A 94 -13.41 -14.14 -11.06
C ALA A 94 -14.93 -14.32 -11.21
N GLU A 95 -15.60 -14.84 -10.18
CA GLU A 95 -17.06 -14.98 -10.17
C GLU A 95 -17.71 -13.58 -10.04
N ASP A 96 -17.18 -12.76 -9.13
CA ASP A 96 -17.49 -11.34 -9.00
C ASP A 96 -16.18 -10.55 -8.77
N ALA A 97 -15.84 -9.74 -9.76
CA ALA A 97 -14.61 -8.97 -9.79
C ALA A 97 -14.76 -7.68 -8.96
N ALA A 98 -13.84 -7.41 -8.04
CA ALA A 98 -13.79 -6.10 -7.38
C ALA A 98 -13.75 -4.96 -8.42
N SER A 99 -14.51 -3.89 -8.18
CA SER A 99 -14.64 -2.78 -9.10
C SER A 99 -14.79 -1.44 -8.41
N LEU A 100 -13.72 -0.65 -8.45
CA LEU A 100 -13.77 0.78 -8.11
C LEU A 100 -14.81 1.53 -8.93
N THR A 101 -15.00 1.19 -10.22
CA THR A 101 -16.02 1.83 -11.04
C THR A 101 -17.43 1.58 -10.50
N THR A 102 -17.76 0.33 -10.16
CA THR A 102 -19.04 -0.02 -9.52
C THR A 102 -19.20 0.67 -8.16
N LEU A 103 -18.14 0.70 -7.35
CA LEU A 103 -18.14 1.38 -6.05
C LEU A 103 -18.46 2.87 -6.19
N PHE A 104 -17.80 3.59 -7.10
CA PHE A 104 -18.02 5.03 -7.28
C PHE A 104 -19.39 5.33 -7.89
N ASP A 105 -19.86 4.51 -8.84
CA ASP A 105 -21.14 4.72 -9.51
C ASP A 105 -22.35 4.39 -8.63
N THR A 106 -22.23 3.35 -7.80
CA THR A 106 -23.38 2.78 -7.06
C THR A 106 -23.25 2.88 -5.54
N GLN A 107 -22.11 3.40 -5.05
CA GLN A 107 -21.74 3.52 -3.64
C GLN A 107 -21.48 2.19 -2.93
N ILE A 108 -21.55 1.06 -3.63
CA ILE A 108 -21.28 -0.27 -3.09
C ILE A 108 -20.69 -1.16 -4.18
N ASP A 109 -19.71 -1.98 -3.82
CA ASP A 109 -19.15 -3.02 -4.67
C ASP A 109 -19.14 -4.32 -3.89
N THR A 110 -19.60 -5.42 -4.49
CA THR A 110 -19.44 -6.76 -3.94
C THR A 110 -18.37 -7.49 -4.72
N TRP A 111 -17.72 -8.46 -4.09
CA TRP A 111 -16.68 -9.23 -4.74
C TRP A 111 -16.64 -10.67 -4.25
N ASP A 112 -16.26 -11.56 -5.17
CA ASP A 112 -16.19 -13.01 -5.01
C ASP A 112 -15.14 -13.55 -5.98
N PHE A 113 -13.91 -13.67 -5.50
CA PHE A 113 -12.78 -14.09 -6.31
C PHE A 113 -11.98 -15.17 -5.60
N THR A 114 -11.19 -15.92 -6.37
CA THR A 114 -10.34 -16.98 -5.82
C THR A 114 -8.88 -16.70 -6.15
N LEU A 115 -8.02 -16.81 -5.15
CA LEU A 115 -6.58 -16.77 -5.28
C LEU A 115 -6.03 -18.21 -5.29
N GLU A 116 -5.05 -18.45 -6.14
CA GLU A 116 -4.14 -19.60 -6.04
C GLU A 116 -2.99 -19.21 -5.11
N THR A 117 -2.75 -20.01 -4.08
CA THR A 117 -1.66 -19.86 -3.10
C THR A 117 -0.80 -21.13 -3.08
N GLU A 118 0.30 -21.12 -2.31
CA GLU A 118 1.14 -22.32 -2.13
C GLU A 118 0.44 -23.45 -1.37
N ASP A 119 -0.52 -23.11 -0.50
CA ASP A 119 -1.22 -24.05 0.38
C ASP A 119 -2.58 -24.52 -0.19
N GLY A 120 -3.03 -23.93 -1.29
CA GLY A 120 -4.28 -24.28 -1.96
C GLY A 120 -4.96 -23.07 -2.57
N THR A 121 -6.27 -23.18 -2.78
CA THR A 121 -7.08 -22.06 -3.24
C THR A 121 -7.73 -21.35 -2.08
N GLU A 122 -7.77 -20.03 -2.12
CA GLU A 122 -8.44 -19.19 -1.14
C GLU A 122 -9.51 -18.33 -1.83
N ARG A 123 -10.77 -18.53 -1.45
CA ARG A 123 -11.90 -17.74 -1.96
C ARG A 123 -12.17 -16.57 -1.04
N ASN A 124 -12.13 -15.37 -1.60
CA ASN A 124 -12.38 -14.11 -0.92
C ASN A 124 -13.76 -13.61 -1.30
N VAL A 125 -14.61 -13.37 -0.30
CA VAL A 125 -15.98 -12.89 -0.51
C VAL A 125 -16.27 -11.72 0.43
N GLY A 126 -16.84 -10.65 -0.09
CA GLY A 126 -17.08 -9.45 0.70
C GLY A 126 -17.73 -8.31 -0.08
N PHE A 127 -17.65 -7.13 0.51
CA PHE A 127 -18.10 -5.89 -0.10
C PHE A 127 -17.31 -4.69 0.44
N ASP A 128 -17.34 -3.62 -0.35
CA ASP A 128 -16.91 -2.27 -0.01
C ASP A 128 -18.09 -1.32 -0.20
N MET A 129 -18.27 -0.35 0.70
CA MET A 129 -19.38 0.60 0.65
C MET A 129 -18.90 2.00 1.02
N LEU A 130 -19.23 3.00 0.20
CA LEU A 130 -18.98 4.40 0.51
C LEU A 130 -19.92 4.87 1.63
N THR A 131 -19.38 5.56 2.63
CA THR A 131 -20.21 6.13 3.71
C THR A 131 -20.92 7.43 3.29
N GLY A 132 -20.49 8.03 2.18
CA GLY A 132 -20.90 9.36 1.74
C GLY A 132 -20.14 10.50 2.41
N GLU A 133 -19.19 10.19 3.30
CA GLU A 133 -18.30 11.16 3.93
C GLU A 133 -16.94 11.22 3.23
N THR A 134 -16.22 12.31 3.46
CA THR A 134 -14.85 12.50 2.99
C THR A 134 -13.95 12.93 4.13
N THR A 135 -12.67 12.58 4.03
CA THR A 135 -11.63 12.98 4.96
C THR A 135 -10.48 13.59 4.17
N GLU A 136 -10.01 14.77 4.59
CA GLU A 136 -8.79 15.36 4.02
C GLU A 136 -7.58 14.93 4.87
N ILE A 137 -6.59 14.33 4.23
CA ILE A 137 -5.34 13.89 4.86
C ILE A 137 -4.19 14.40 4.01
N ASP A 138 -3.37 15.28 4.58
CA ASP A 138 -2.22 15.89 3.88
C ASP A 138 -2.57 16.57 2.54
N GLY A 139 -3.76 17.17 2.47
CA GLY A 139 -4.29 17.81 1.25
C GLY A 139 -5.03 16.87 0.30
N GLU A 140 -4.96 15.56 0.49
CA GLU A 140 -5.71 14.57 -0.27
C GLU A 140 -7.13 14.41 0.28
N ILE A 141 -8.14 14.66 -0.57
CA ILE A 141 -9.54 14.43 -0.21
C ILE A 141 -9.89 12.98 -0.56
N LEU A 142 -10.10 12.16 0.46
CA LEU A 142 -10.41 10.74 0.31
C LEU A 142 -11.87 10.45 0.64
N LEU A 143 -12.48 9.52 -0.10
CA LEU A 143 -13.80 9.00 0.20
C LEU A 143 -13.69 7.97 1.33
N ASN A 144 -14.56 8.06 2.34
CA ASN A 144 -14.59 7.10 3.44
C ASN A 144 -15.38 5.85 3.04
N THR A 145 -14.85 4.67 3.36
CA THR A 145 -15.51 3.39 3.09
C THR A 145 -15.72 2.58 4.37
N GLU A 146 -16.66 1.65 4.31
CA GLU A 146 -16.79 0.51 5.22
C GLU A 146 -16.70 -0.77 4.39
N TYR A 147 -16.01 -1.79 4.92
CA TYR A 147 -15.90 -3.09 4.26
C TYR A 147 -16.21 -4.23 5.23
N GLN A 148 -16.60 -5.37 4.67
CA GLN A 148 -16.59 -6.67 5.34
C GLN A 148 -16.11 -7.73 4.36
N GLY A 149 -15.20 -8.58 4.80
CA GLY A 149 -14.62 -9.64 3.98
C GLY A 149 -14.37 -10.91 4.77
N ARG A 150 -14.28 -12.02 4.04
CA ARG A 150 -13.81 -13.30 4.55
C ARG A 150 -13.01 -14.06 3.51
N THR A 151 -12.05 -14.82 3.99
CA THR A 151 -11.24 -15.75 3.20
C THR A 151 -11.61 -17.18 3.59
N ILE A 152 -11.89 -17.99 2.58
CA ILE A 152 -12.35 -19.38 2.71
C ILE A 152 -11.32 -20.29 2.03
N ASP A 153 -10.80 -21.28 2.75
CA ASP A 153 -9.84 -22.23 2.21
C ASP A 153 -10.49 -23.24 1.24
N GLY A 154 -9.67 -24.08 0.59
CA GLY A 154 -10.13 -25.10 -0.36
C GLY A 154 -11.00 -26.21 0.25
N ASP A 155 -10.99 -26.37 1.57
CA ASP A 155 -11.85 -27.30 2.30
C ASP A 155 -13.19 -26.66 2.73
N GLY A 156 -13.34 -25.34 2.53
CA GLY A 156 -14.54 -24.58 2.85
C GLY A 156 -14.54 -23.99 4.27
N ASN A 157 -13.40 -23.99 4.98
CA ASN A 157 -13.28 -23.35 6.28
C ASN A 157 -13.02 -21.85 6.11
N VAL A 158 -13.62 -21.02 6.97
CA VAL A 158 -13.28 -19.60 7.07
C VAL A 158 -11.97 -19.49 7.84
N ILE A 159 -10.93 -18.97 7.19
CA ILE A 159 -9.58 -18.81 7.76
C ILE A 159 -9.26 -17.36 8.14
N ASP A 160 -9.98 -16.41 7.54
CA ASP A 160 -9.97 -14.99 7.95
C ASP A 160 -11.37 -14.39 7.77
N ALA A 161 -11.74 -13.50 8.68
CA ALA A 161 -12.95 -12.69 8.59
C ALA A 161 -12.76 -11.37 9.35
N SER A 162 -12.91 -10.27 8.63
CA SER A 162 -12.72 -8.95 9.20
C SER A 162 -13.66 -7.92 8.61
N SER A 163 -13.87 -6.85 9.37
CA SER A 163 -14.57 -5.66 8.94
C SER A 163 -13.68 -4.45 9.21
N GLY A 164 -13.94 -3.35 8.53
CA GLY A 164 -13.14 -2.16 8.74
C GLY A 164 -13.66 -0.94 8.02
N ARG A 165 -12.86 0.13 8.12
CA ARG A 165 -13.01 1.40 7.45
C ARG A 165 -11.73 1.72 6.73
N GLN A 166 -11.85 2.05 5.46
CA GLN A 166 -10.72 2.45 4.63
C GLN A 166 -11.02 3.79 3.98
N PHE A 167 -10.02 4.28 3.27
CA PHE A 167 -10.16 5.45 2.43
C PHE A 167 -9.96 5.02 0.97
N VAL A 168 -10.65 5.65 0.04
CA VAL A 168 -10.47 5.40 -1.39
C VAL A 168 -10.33 6.71 -2.15
N SER A 169 -9.40 6.75 -3.10
CA SER A 169 -9.16 7.92 -3.95
C SER A 169 -9.57 7.64 -5.39
N GLU A 170 -10.47 8.47 -5.92
CA GLU A 170 -10.82 8.44 -7.34
C GLU A 170 -9.63 8.84 -8.23
N GLU A 171 -8.79 9.77 -7.76
CA GLU A 171 -7.62 10.25 -8.48
C GLU A 171 -6.56 9.16 -8.66
N HIS A 172 -6.23 8.47 -7.57
CA HIS A 172 -5.20 7.43 -7.60
C HIS A 172 -5.75 6.07 -8.04
N ARG A 173 -7.07 5.87 -8.00
CA ARG A 173 -7.74 4.56 -8.15
C ARG A 173 -7.13 3.50 -7.23
N LEU A 174 -6.98 3.86 -5.95
CA LEU A 174 -6.44 3.00 -4.90
C LEU A 174 -7.28 3.10 -3.63
N PHE A 175 -7.36 2.00 -2.90
CA PHE A 175 -7.69 2.04 -1.49
C PHE A 175 -6.43 2.34 -0.66
N PHE A 176 -6.62 3.12 0.40
CA PHE A 176 -5.64 3.36 1.45
C PHE A 176 -6.14 2.74 2.75
N PHE A 177 -5.20 2.31 3.59
CA PHE A 177 -5.51 1.72 4.89
C PHE A 177 -6.34 2.65 5.78
N GLY A 178 -6.97 2.06 6.79
CA GLY A 178 -7.68 2.79 7.83
C GLY A 178 -7.77 1.94 9.08
N GLU A 179 -8.96 1.82 9.63
CA GLU A 179 -9.23 0.95 10.78
C GLU A 179 -9.68 -0.44 10.32
N SER A 180 -9.21 -1.49 10.95
CA SER A 180 -9.72 -2.85 10.75
C SER A 180 -9.86 -3.58 12.07
N TRP A 181 -10.79 -4.53 12.13
CA TRP A 181 -10.99 -5.38 13.29
C TRP A 181 -11.47 -6.77 12.87
N PRO A 182 -11.02 -7.83 13.56
CA PRO A 182 -11.47 -9.20 13.28
C PRO A 182 -12.91 -9.38 13.75
N ASP A 183 -13.71 -10.12 12.97
CA ASP A 183 -15.13 -10.37 13.31
C ASP A 183 -15.27 -11.14 14.64
N GLU A 184 -14.30 -12.01 14.97
CA GLU A 184 -14.28 -12.76 16.24
C GLU A 184 -14.00 -11.87 17.46
N ASN A 185 -13.34 -10.72 17.27
CA ASN A 185 -13.02 -9.80 18.36
C ASN A 185 -13.03 -8.33 17.89
N PRO A 186 -14.22 -7.74 17.67
CA PRO A 186 -14.35 -6.39 17.12
C PRO A 186 -13.76 -5.27 18.00
N ALA A 187 -13.41 -5.57 19.25
CA ALA A 187 -12.75 -4.62 20.15
C ALA A 187 -11.24 -4.47 19.85
N GLN A 188 -10.64 -5.39 19.08
CA GLN A 188 -9.25 -5.30 18.64
C GLN A 188 -9.15 -4.51 17.34
N VAL A 189 -9.25 -3.19 17.46
CA VAL A 189 -9.08 -2.28 16.33
C VAL A 189 -7.59 -2.08 16.07
N ILE A 190 -7.19 -2.27 14.81
CA ILE A 190 -5.88 -1.90 14.27
C ILE A 190 -6.11 -0.65 13.41
N ASP A 191 -5.33 0.41 13.63
CA ASP A 191 -5.40 1.63 12.84
C ASP A 191 -4.08 1.81 12.08
N MET A 192 -4.16 1.73 10.75
CA MET A 192 -3.06 1.99 9.83
C MET A 192 -3.41 3.14 8.87
N SER A 193 -4.24 4.10 9.31
CA SER A 193 -4.65 5.24 8.48
C SER A 193 -3.43 5.99 7.89
N PRO A 194 -3.55 6.53 6.66
CA PRO A 194 -2.50 7.34 6.07
C PRO A 194 -2.28 8.61 6.88
N VAL A 195 -1.05 9.11 6.84
CA VAL A 195 -0.59 10.30 7.58
C VAL A 195 -0.01 11.35 6.64
N GLU A 196 0.73 10.93 5.62
CA GLU A 196 1.44 11.80 4.67
C GLU A 196 1.42 11.16 3.28
N PHE A 197 1.15 11.96 2.25
CA PHE A 197 1.19 11.59 0.84
C PHE A 197 2.34 12.33 0.18
N ILE A 198 3.30 11.60 -0.37
CA ILE A 198 4.54 12.14 -0.89
C ILE A 198 4.65 11.81 -2.38
N TYR A 199 4.87 12.86 -3.19
CA TYR A 199 4.85 12.83 -4.64
C TYR A 199 6.24 13.01 -5.27
N PRO A 200 6.39 12.71 -6.59
CA PRO A 200 7.65 12.89 -7.29
C PRO A 200 8.25 14.30 -7.11
N GLY A 201 9.49 14.34 -6.60
CA GLY A 201 10.23 15.59 -6.35
C GLY A 201 10.15 16.10 -4.92
N GLU A 202 9.31 15.49 -4.07
CA GLU A 202 9.20 15.84 -2.66
C GLU A 202 10.20 15.05 -1.78
N PRO A 203 10.64 15.63 -0.64
CA PRO A 203 11.50 14.90 0.30
C PRO A 203 10.81 13.65 0.85
N GLY A 204 11.51 12.52 0.86
CA GLY A 204 10.95 11.25 1.34
C GLY A 204 10.22 10.45 0.25
N PHE A 205 10.08 10.98 -0.96
CA PHE A 205 9.50 10.24 -2.08
C PHE A 205 10.29 8.96 -2.38
N PHE A 206 9.58 7.85 -2.41
CA PHE A 206 10.11 6.51 -2.63
C PHE A 206 11.19 6.10 -1.61
N ALA A 207 11.01 6.52 -0.35
CA ALA A 207 11.82 6.07 0.77
C ALA A 207 11.70 4.55 0.98
N ASP A 208 12.53 4.02 1.86
CA ASP A 208 12.65 2.60 2.18
C ASP A 208 12.34 2.24 3.63
N ALA A 209 11.90 3.23 4.41
CA ALA A 209 11.54 3.05 5.81
C ALA A 209 10.35 3.93 6.20
N PRO A 210 9.41 3.39 6.99
CA PRO A 210 8.34 4.18 7.60
C PRO A 210 8.87 5.14 8.66
N LEU A 211 8.17 6.26 8.83
CA LEU A 211 8.52 7.34 9.76
C LEU A 211 7.65 7.35 11.02
N TYR A 212 6.37 7.01 10.88
CA TYR A 212 5.35 7.22 11.92
C TYR A 212 5.16 5.97 12.77
N GLU A 213 5.05 6.16 14.09
CA GLU A 213 4.74 5.11 15.07
C GLU A 213 5.71 3.90 15.07
N CYS A 214 6.93 4.09 14.58
CA CYS A 214 7.92 3.01 14.55
C CYS A 214 8.65 2.73 15.86
N ASN A 215 8.45 3.57 16.87
CA ASN A 215 9.10 3.45 18.17
C ASN A 215 8.10 3.47 19.32
N VAL A 216 6.83 3.09 19.07
CA VAL A 216 5.85 3.01 20.16
C VAL A 216 6.18 1.76 20.99
N ILE A 217 6.77 1.98 22.16
CA ILE A 217 6.66 0.99 23.23
C ILE A 217 5.21 1.07 23.67
N GLU A 218 4.39 0.11 23.28
CA GLU A 218 3.03 -0.03 23.82
C GLU A 218 3.12 -0.29 25.32
N SER A 219 3.11 0.79 26.11
CA SER A 219 2.81 0.70 27.53
C SER A 219 1.31 0.47 27.68
N GLY A 220 0.88 -0.77 27.48
CA GLY A 220 -0.47 -1.21 27.80
C GLY A 220 -0.72 -1.03 29.30
N PHE A 221 -1.29 0.11 29.70
CA PHE A 221 -1.83 0.29 31.04
C PHE A 221 -3.11 -0.53 31.13
N ARG A 222 -3.09 -1.59 31.96
CA ARG A 222 -4.30 -2.28 32.42
C ARG A 222 -4.62 -1.77 33.83
N PRO A 223 -5.75 -1.05 34.04
CA PRO A 223 -6.25 -0.75 35.38
C PRO A 223 -6.59 -2.02 36.17
#